data_AF-A0A847BKT7-F1
#
_entry.id   AF-A0A847BKT7-F1
#
_cell.length_a   1.000
_cell.length_b   1.000
_cell.length_c   1.000
_cell.angle_alpha   90.00
_cell.angle_beta   90.00
_cell.angle_gamma   90.00
#
_symmetry.space_group_name_H-M   'P 1'
#
loop_
_entity.id
_entity.type
_entity.pdbx_description
1 polymer ?
#
loop_
_entity_poly.entity_id
_entity_poly.type
_entity_poly.pdbx_seq_one_letter_code
_entity_poly.pdbx_strand_id
1 'polypeptide(L)'
;FCTINIRRVLLNQERGILLKILTIFNELDINVEHVPSGIDSLSVIVRGSEFSLEDEMVLRDRLQIELGMNDIEVTRNLAVIMIVGEGMRDSVGVIARASHAIARENISIEVILSDYHEISCIFMMSKHEMNRAMHGLYSEFFLSG
;
A
#
# COMPACT_ATOMS: atom_id res chain seq x y z
N PHE A 1 -4.27 -5.17 6.73
CA PHE A 1 -4.63 -4.34 5.58
C PHE A 1 -4.86 -5.21 4.37
N CYS A 2 -5.53 -4.66 3.37
CA CYS A 2 -5.72 -5.23 2.04
C CYS A 2 -5.33 -4.17 0.99
N THR A 3 -4.77 -4.62 -0.12
CA THR A 3 -4.56 -3.79 -1.32
C THR A 3 -5.48 -4.27 -2.42
N ILE A 4 -6.22 -3.34 -3.02
CA ILE A 4 -6.98 -3.56 -4.26
C ILE A 4 -6.16 -2.92 -5.38
N ASN A 5 -5.46 -3.74 -6.15
CA ASN A 5 -4.63 -3.33 -7.28
C ASN A 5 -5.48 -3.40 -8.55
N ILE A 6 -5.69 -2.24 -9.17
CA ILE A 6 -6.46 -2.07 -10.40
C ILE A 6 -5.48 -1.72 -11.52
N ARG A 7 -5.52 -2.44 -12.63
CA ARG A 7 -4.66 -2.17 -13.79
C ARG A 7 -5.50 -1.89 -15.03
N ARG A 8 -5.10 -0.87 -15.79
CA ARG A 8 -5.67 -0.56 -17.11
C ARG A 8 -4.70 0.33 -17.87
N VAL A 9 -4.50 0.02 -19.16
CA VAL A 9 -3.64 0.83 -20.04
C VAL A 9 -4.12 2.27 -20.09
N LEU A 10 -3.19 3.22 -19.90
CA LEU A 10 -3.41 4.68 -19.89
C LEU A 10 -4.43 5.14 -18.84
N LEU A 11 -4.48 4.46 -17.68
CA LEU A 11 -5.36 4.83 -16.58
C LEU A 11 -5.17 6.30 -16.19
N ASN A 12 -3.92 6.76 -16.06
CA ASN A 12 -3.62 8.15 -15.69
C ASN A 12 -4.08 9.21 -16.71
N GLN A 13 -4.44 8.83 -17.95
CA GLN A 13 -4.93 9.78 -18.96
C GLN A 13 -6.44 9.98 -18.90
N GLU A 14 -7.19 9.06 -18.27
CA GLU A 14 -8.63 9.25 -18.11
C GLU A 14 -8.91 10.28 -17.01
N ARG A 15 -9.38 11.46 -17.44
CA ARG A 15 -9.72 12.55 -16.53
C ARG A 15 -10.77 12.10 -15.50
N GLY A 16 -10.44 12.27 -14.22
CA GLY A 16 -11.33 11.99 -13.11
C GLY A 16 -11.45 10.51 -12.73
N ILE A 17 -10.61 9.63 -13.29
CA ILE A 17 -10.72 8.19 -13.01
C ILE A 17 -10.53 7.85 -11.52
N LEU A 18 -9.58 8.49 -10.83
CA LEU A 18 -9.40 8.32 -9.39
C LEU A 18 -10.66 8.72 -8.63
N LEU A 19 -11.28 9.86 -8.98
CA LEU A 19 -12.54 10.28 -8.36
C LEU A 19 -13.63 9.23 -8.58
N LYS A 20 -13.83 8.75 -9.82
CA LYS A 20 -14.84 7.75 -10.14
C LYS A 20 -14.65 6.45 -9.34
N ILE A 21 -13.41 5.98 -9.24
CA ILE A 21 -13.08 4.79 -8.44
C ILE A 21 -13.43 5.05 -6.97
N LEU A 22 -12.95 6.16 -6.39
CA LEU A 22 -13.17 6.47 -4.98
C LEU A 22 -14.64 6.75 -4.64
N THR A 23 -15.44 7.23 -5.59
CA THR A 23 -16.90 7.32 -5.45
C THR A 23 -17.51 5.94 -5.19
N ILE A 24 -17.08 4.90 -5.91
CA ILE A 24 -17.58 3.53 -5.71
C ILE A 24 -17.21 3.03 -4.31
N PHE A 25 -15.97 3.24 -3.86
CA PHE A 25 -15.57 2.90 -2.48
C PHE A 25 -16.43 3.60 -1.43
N ASN A 26 -16.66 4.91 -1.59
CA ASN A 26 -17.48 5.70 -0.69
C ASN A 26 -18.95 5.24 -0.67
N GLU A 27 -19.54 4.94 -1.82
CA GLU A 27 -20.93 4.45 -1.92
C GLU A 27 -21.11 3.04 -1.33
N LEU A 28 -20.05 2.24 -1.29
CA LEU A 28 -20.02 0.95 -0.61
C LEU A 28 -19.67 1.04 0.88
N ASP A 29 -19.51 2.27 1.42
CA ASP A 29 -19.10 2.52 2.80
C ASP A 29 -17.74 1.89 3.17
N ILE A 30 -16.85 1.76 2.17
CA ILE A 30 -15.50 1.20 2.36
C ILE A 30 -14.53 2.35 2.63
N ASN A 31 -14.03 2.41 3.85
CA ASN A 31 -13.04 3.42 4.24
C ASN A 31 -11.68 3.17 3.56
N VAL A 32 -11.13 4.22 2.92
CA VAL A 32 -9.86 4.18 2.18
C VAL A 32 -8.76 4.85 2.99
N GLU A 33 -7.65 4.13 3.21
CA GLU A 33 -6.51 4.62 4.00
C GLU A 33 -5.46 5.32 3.12
N HIS A 34 -5.10 4.70 1.99
CA HIS A 34 -4.10 5.24 1.07
C HIS A 34 -4.44 4.88 -0.38
N VAL A 35 -4.01 5.74 -1.31
CA VAL A 35 -4.26 5.56 -2.75
C VAL A 35 -2.99 5.81 -3.56
N PRO A 36 -2.07 4.84 -3.66
CA PRO A 36 -0.90 4.96 -4.54
C PRO A 36 -1.31 4.82 -6.01
N SER A 37 -0.91 5.76 -6.86
CA SER A 37 -1.17 5.71 -8.30
C SER A 37 0.11 5.59 -9.12
N GLY A 38 0.07 4.73 -10.13
CA GLY A 38 1.09 4.64 -11.19
C GLY A 38 0.58 5.23 -12.51
N ILE A 39 1.27 4.88 -13.59
CA ILE A 39 0.88 5.27 -14.96
C ILE A 39 -0.36 4.48 -15.41
N ASP A 40 -0.28 3.15 -15.30
CA ASP A 40 -1.30 2.21 -15.77
C ASP A 40 -1.99 1.42 -14.64
N SER A 41 -1.75 1.83 -13.39
CA SER A 41 -2.26 1.13 -12.22
C SER A 41 -2.66 2.06 -11.09
N LEU A 42 -3.59 1.61 -10.27
CA LEU A 42 -3.98 2.24 -9.02
C LEU A 42 -4.03 1.16 -7.94
N SER A 43 -3.48 1.45 -6.77
CA SER A 43 -3.68 0.63 -5.58
C SER A 43 -4.59 1.39 -4.62
N VAL A 44 -5.59 0.73 -4.06
CA VAL A 44 -6.42 1.26 -2.98
C VAL A 44 -6.17 0.42 -1.73
N ILE A 45 -5.76 1.05 -0.65
CA ILE A 45 -5.39 0.37 0.60
C ILE A 45 -6.49 0.59 1.63
N VAL A 46 -6.99 -0.51 2.20
CA VAL A 46 -8.10 -0.52 3.16
C VAL A 46 -7.78 -1.39 4.38
N ARG A 47 -8.53 -1.20 5.47
CA ARG A 47 -8.46 -2.12 6.62
C ARG A 47 -9.13 -3.44 6.25
N GLY A 48 -8.38 -4.53 6.38
CA GLY A 48 -8.89 -5.86 6.01
C GLY A 48 -10.05 -6.35 6.88
N SER A 49 -10.22 -5.79 8.09
CA SER A 49 -11.38 -6.05 8.96
C SER A 49 -12.66 -5.36 8.50
N GLU A 50 -12.54 -4.34 7.65
CA GLU A 50 -13.64 -3.50 7.13
C GLU A 50 -13.89 -3.78 5.63
N PHE A 51 -13.28 -4.84 5.09
CA PHE A 51 -13.39 -5.22 3.68
C PHE A 51 -13.62 -6.72 3.56
N SER A 52 -14.89 -7.11 3.57
CA SER A 52 -15.30 -8.50 3.49
C SER A 52 -15.10 -9.10 2.09
N LEU A 53 -15.41 -10.38 1.93
CA LEU A 53 -15.45 -11.01 0.60
C LEU A 53 -16.68 -10.54 -0.21
N GLU A 54 -17.78 -10.23 0.46
CA GLU A 54 -18.98 -9.69 -0.18
C GLU A 54 -18.71 -8.29 -0.75
N ASP A 55 -18.08 -7.42 0.05
CA ASP A 55 -17.66 -6.08 -0.40
C ASP A 55 -16.72 -6.18 -1.60
N GLU A 56 -15.78 -7.14 -1.59
CA GLU A 56 -14.89 -7.38 -2.72
C GLU A 56 -15.64 -7.79 -3.99
N MET A 57 -16.61 -8.70 -3.88
CA MET A 57 -17.41 -9.14 -5.02
C MET A 57 -18.20 -7.95 -5.61
N VAL A 58 -18.91 -7.19 -4.78
CA VAL A 58 -19.68 -6.03 -5.22
C VAL A 58 -18.78 -4.96 -5.82
N LEU A 59 -17.64 -4.67 -5.19
CA LEU A 59 -16.66 -3.71 -5.69
C LEU A 59 -16.15 -4.11 -7.09
N ARG A 60 -15.79 -5.38 -7.29
CA ARG A 60 -15.32 -5.89 -8.60
C ARG A 60 -16.38 -5.72 -9.67
N ASP A 61 -17.62 -6.10 -9.38
CA ASP A 61 -18.73 -5.97 -10.31
C ASP A 61 -18.98 -4.51 -10.69
N ARG A 62 -18.97 -3.59 -9.72
CA ARG A 62 -19.16 -2.15 -9.98
C ARG A 62 -18.01 -1.56 -10.79
N LEU A 63 -16.76 -1.84 -10.43
CA LEU A 63 -15.58 -1.38 -11.19
C LEU A 63 -15.60 -1.89 -12.63
N GLN A 64 -16.05 -3.13 -12.84
CA GLN A 64 -16.19 -3.71 -14.17
C GLN A 64 -17.33 -3.06 -14.96
N ILE A 65 -18.53 -3.00 -14.40
CA ILE A 65 -19.74 -2.54 -15.10
C ILE A 65 -19.69 -1.03 -15.38
N GLU A 66 -19.25 -0.23 -14.41
CA GLU A 66 -19.29 1.23 -14.50
C GLU A 66 -18.06 1.82 -15.16
N LEU A 67 -16.88 1.20 -14.97
CA LEU A 67 -15.59 1.76 -15.41
C LEU A 67 -14.81 0.85 -16.36
N GLY A 68 -15.33 -0.33 -16.70
CA GLY A 68 -14.68 -1.28 -17.62
C GLY A 68 -13.36 -1.85 -17.07
N MET A 69 -13.20 -1.91 -15.74
CA MET A 69 -11.98 -2.40 -15.09
C MET A 69 -12.09 -3.89 -14.81
N ASN A 70 -11.34 -4.70 -15.56
CA ASN A 70 -11.38 -6.16 -15.44
C ASN A 70 -10.15 -6.75 -14.74
N ASP A 71 -9.02 -6.02 -14.73
CA ASP A 71 -7.78 -6.46 -14.09
C ASP A 71 -7.70 -5.88 -12.69
N ILE A 72 -8.23 -6.64 -11.73
CA ILE A 72 -8.32 -6.30 -10.32
C ILE A 72 -7.73 -7.45 -9.51
N GLU A 73 -6.68 -7.17 -8.75
CA GLU A 73 -6.02 -8.12 -7.85
C GLU A 73 -6.19 -7.63 -6.41
N VAL A 74 -6.63 -8.52 -5.52
CA VAL A 74 -6.78 -8.19 -4.09
C VAL A 74 -5.78 -9.01 -3.28
N THR A 75 -4.85 -8.31 -2.63
CA THR A 75 -3.88 -8.92 -1.72
C THR A 75 -4.35 -8.69 -0.29
N ARG A 76 -4.56 -9.77 0.45
CA ARG A 76 -5.06 -9.76 1.83
C ARG A 76 -3.95 -10.09 2.82
N ASN A 77 -4.26 -9.95 4.12
CA ASN A 77 -3.33 -10.27 5.21
C ASN A 77 -2.01 -9.50 5.14
N LEU A 78 -2.09 -8.19 4.86
CA LEU A 78 -0.92 -7.32 4.88
C LEU A 78 -0.74 -6.65 6.25
N ALA A 79 0.52 -6.48 6.65
CA ALA A 79 0.95 -5.68 7.79
C ALA A 79 1.68 -4.42 7.32
N VAL A 80 1.56 -3.37 8.12
CA VAL A 80 2.17 -2.06 7.89
C VAL A 80 3.21 -1.85 8.99
N ILE A 81 4.45 -1.58 8.59
CA ILE A 81 5.52 -1.13 9.48
C ILE A 81 5.82 0.32 9.11
N MET A 82 5.79 1.20 10.09
CA MET A 82 6.10 2.61 9.89
C MET A 82 7.40 2.94 10.63
N ILE A 83 8.37 3.45 9.88
CA ILE A 83 9.60 4.01 10.44
C ILE A 83 9.35 5.49 10.67
N VAL A 84 9.71 5.99 11.85
CA VAL A 84 9.51 7.38 12.25
C VAL A 84 10.80 7.96 12.81
N GLY A 85 11.16 9.18 12.43
CA GLY A 85 12.32 9.90 12.99
C GLY A 85 12.40 11.36 12.55
N GLU A 86 12.65 12.26 13.51
CA GLU A 86 12.71 13.72 13.27
C GLU A 86 13.79 14.14 12.25
N GLY A 87 14.85 13.34 12.10
CA GLY A 87 15.93 13.59 11.13
C GLY A 87 15.80 12.81 9.82
N MET A 88 14.68 12.11 9.56
CA MET A 88 14.53 11.29 8.36
C MET A 88 14.62 12.11 7.07
N ARG A 89 13.92 13.25 7.04
CA ARG A 89 13.93 14.21 5.91
C ARG A 89 15.34 14.66 5.50
N ASP A 90 16.19 14.95 6.48
CA ASP A 90 17.52 15.51 6.24
C ASP A 90 18.60 14.42 6.12
N SER A 91 18.23 13.15 6.31
CA SER A 91 19.12 12.00 6.29
C SER A 91 18.97 11.19 5.00
N VAL A 92 19.87 11.44 4.04
CA VAL A 92 19.96 10.61 2.84
C VAL A 92 20.28 9.16 3.23
N GLY A 93 19.50 8.22 2.70
CA GLY A 93 19.76 6.79 2.83
C GLY A 93 18.94 6.06 3.89
N VAL A 94 18.07 6.73 4.66
CA VAL A 94 17.21 6.03 5.66
C VAL A 94 16.33 4.97 4.99
N ILE A 95 15.65 5.32 3.88
CA ILE A 95 14.82 4.37 3.13
C ILE A 95 15.68 3.24 2.55
N ALA A 96 16.90 3.54 2.07
CA ALA A 96 17.81 2.54 1.52
C ALA A 96 18.29 1.54 2.59
N ARG A 97 18.63 2.03 3.80
CA ARG A 97 19.00 1.19 4.94
C ARG A 97 17.82 0.32 5.39
N ALA A 98 16.63 0.91 5.50
CA ALA A 98 15.42 0.21 5.87
C ALA A 98 15.07 -0.90 4.87
N SER A 99 15.02 -0.59 3.57
CA SER A 99 14.71 -1.58 2.54
C SER A 99 15.80 -2.65 2.44
N HIS A 100 17.08 -2.30 2.65
CA HIS A 100 18.17 -3.26 2.72
C HIS A 100 18.04 -4.22 3.90
N ALA A 101 17.69 -3.72 5.09
CA ALA A 101 17.46 -4.54 6.27
C ALA A 101 16.31 -5.54 6.06
N ILE A 102 15.20 -5.10 5.46
CA ILE A 102 14.08 -5.98 5.10
C ILE A 102 14.52 -7.02 4.06
N ALA A 103 15.30 -6.62 3.06
CA ALA A 103 15.81 -7.53 2.02
C ALA A 103 16.79 -8.58 2.58
N ARG A 104 17.60 -8.26 3.59
CA ARG A 104 18.50 -9.23 4.27
C ARG A 104 17.73 -10.34 4.98
N GLU A 105 16.52 -10.05 5.42
CA GLU A 105 15.59 -11.05 5.95
C GLU A 105 14.85 -11.83 4.84
N ASN A 106 15.15 -11.59 3.55
CA ASN A 106 14.48 -12.22 2.42
C ASN A 106 12.95 -12.00 2.44
N ILE A 107 12.53 -10.78 2.78
CA ILE A 107 11.11 -10.37 2.88
C ILE A 107 10.76 -9.50 1.67
N SER A 108 9.67 -9.84 0.99
CA SER A 108 9.11 -9.02 -0.08
C SER A 108 8.39 -7.79 0.51
N ILE A 109 8.63 -6.63 -0.10
CA ILE A 109 7.91 -5.39 0.20
C ILE A 109 6.83 -5.21 -0.87
N GLU A 110 5.58 -5.15 -0.44
CA GLU A 110 4.42 -4.98 -1.34
C GLU A 110 4.22 -3.51 -1.71
N VAL A 111 4.34 -2.61 -0.73
CA VAL A 111 4.14 -1.17 -0.94
C VAL A 111 5.14 -0.39 -0.07
N ILE A 112 5.69 0.68 -0.64
CA ILE A 112 6.44 1.71 0.09
C ILE A 112 5.69 3.03 -0.10
N LEU A 113 5.39 3.73 1.00
CA LEU A 113 4.81 5.08 0.97
C LEU A 113 5.66 6.02 1.81
N SER A 114 6.03 7.16 1.25
CA SER A 114 6.67 8.27 1.95
C SER A 114 5.84 9.52 1.74
N ASP A 115 5.70 10.35 2.76
CA ASP A 115 4.98 11.62 2.69
C ASP A 115 5.96 12.81 2.68
N TYR A 116 5.59 13.92 2.03
CA TYR A 116 6.46 15.06 1.74
C TYR A 116 6.98 15.82 2.98
N HIS A 117 6.41 15.55 4.16
CA HIS A 117 6.88 16.08 5.44
C HIS A 117 7.89 15.17 6.17
N GLU A 118 8.20 14.00 5.62
CA GLU A 118 9.33 13.09 5.91
C GLU A 118 9.80 13.00 7.37
N ILE A 119 8.82 12.83 8.28
CA ILE A 119 9.08 12.27 9.61
C ILE A 119 8.84 10.75 9.59
N SER A 120 8.22 10.20 8.53
CA SER A 120 7.88 8.77 8.46
C SER A 120 7.89 8.16 7.06
N CYS A 121 8.22 6.87 7.00
CA CYS A 121 8.09 6.02 5.80
C CYS A 121 7.38 4.71 6.16
N ILE A 122 6.43 4.31 5.32
CA ILE A 122 5.62 3.10 5.48
C ILE A 122 6.15 2.00 4.57
N PHE A 123 6.32 0.81 5.15
CA PHE A 123 6.58 -0.44 4.44
C PHE A 123 5.41 -1.39 4.70
N MET A 124 4.78 -1.86 3.63
CA MET A 124 3.72 -2.87 3.70
C MET A 124 4.24 -4.20 3.16
N MET A 125 3.89 -5.29 3.85
CA MET A 125 4.34 -6.65 3.53
C MET A 125 3.32 -7.68 4.01
N SER A 126 3.54 -8.96 3.68
CA SER A 126 2.77 -10.06 4.25
C SER A 126 2.80 -10.01 5.79
N LYS A 127 1.63 -10.16 6.43
CA LYS A 127 1.49 -10.12 7.89
C LYS A 127 2.32 -11.19 8.59
N HIS A 128 2.59 -12.31 7.92
CA HIS A 128 3.45 -13.37 8.46
C HIS A 128 4.91 -12.92 8.62
N GLU A 129 5.37 -11.96 7.82
CA GLU A 129 6.75 -11.46 7.82
C GLU A 129 6.97 -10.30 8.81
N MET A 130 5.90 -9.72 9.32
CA MET A 130 5.93 -8.51 10.17
C MET A 130 6.95 -8.60 11.30
N ASN A 131 6.94 -9.71 12.06
CA ASN A 131 7.86 -9.88 13.18
C ASN A 131 9.32 -9.93 12.73
N ARG A 132 9.63 -10.64 11.64
CA ARG A 132 11.00 -10.77 11.13
C ARG A 132 11.50 -9.42 10.60
N ALA A 133 10.67 -8.71 9.83
CA ALA A 133 11.00 -7.37 9.36
C ALA A 133 11.23 -6.39 10.52
N MET A 134 10.41 -6.43 11.57
CA MET A 134 10.63 -5.63 12.78
C MET A 134 11.98 -5.92 13.43
N HIS A 135 12.39 -7.18 13.56
CA HIS A 135 13.69 -7.55 14.13
C HIS A 135 14.85 -7.07 13.24
N GLY A 136 14.74 -7.24 11.92
CA GLY A 136 15.76 -6.79 10.96
C GLY A 136 15.93 -5.26 10.99
N LEU A 137 14.82 -4.52 10.96
CA LEU A 137 14.82 -3.06 11.08
C LEU A 137 15.37 -2.60 12.43
N TYR A 138 14.96 -3.22 13.53
CA TYR A 138 15.48 -2.87 14.85
C TYR A 138 17.00 -3.08 14.93
N SER A 139 17.49 -4.21 14.41
CA SER A 139 18.92 -4.50 14.38
C SER A 139 19.69 -3.44 13.58
N GLU A 140 19.20 -3.08 12.40
CA GLU A 140 19.83 -2.06 11.53
C GLU A 140 19.90 -0.67 12.17
N PHE A 141 18.84 -0.22 12.84
CA PHE A 141 18.76 1.15 13.34
C PHE A 141 19.24 1.33 14.79
N PHE A 142 19.27 0.28 15.61
CA PHE A 142 19.57 0.39 17.04
C PHE A 142 20.72 -0.49 17.53
N LEU A 143 21.12 -1.54 16.80
CA LEU A 143 22.17 -2.48 17.24
C LEU A 143 23.42 -2.47 16.35
N SER A 144 23.27 -2.08 15.09
CA SER A 144 24.39 -1.87 14.15
C SER A 144 25.00 -0.48 14.38
N GLY A 145 25.95 -0.40 15.32
CA GLY A 145 26.81 0.76 15.56
C GLY A 145 28.28 0.43 15.31
#